data_AF-A0AA50HYY2-F1
#
_entry.id   AF-A0AA50HYY2-F1
#
_cell.length_a   1.000
_cell.length_b   1.000
_cell.length_c   1.000
_cell.angle_alpha   90.00
_cell.angle_beta   90.00
_cell.angle_gamma   90.00
#
_symmetry.space_group_name_H-M   'P 1'
#
loop_
_entity.id
_entity.type
_entity.pdbx_description
1 polymer ?
#
loop_
_entity_poly.entity_id
_entity_poly.type
_entity_poly.pdbx_seq_one_letter_code
_entity_poly.pdbx_strand_id
1 'polypeptide(L)'
;MVGGIYLMLNNYLLTKLVAFIIKKNFISPLEDRELSSLPVPTPTPTNLEPLITEVPEIQTSPLLPGLPPDYEQLPPLAQQQGSREVSNNIAVKTNLGHYPFPENSQQRLVKVGEYYGRSESLDQEAATAFKKMQADAQVQGVRLTIISGFRSIASQDALFQNQIKRKGGKEAAARFSAPPGHSEHHTGYALDIGDGDNPANDLKINFENTSAYQWLARNANQYGFELSFPPNNSQGVSYEPWHWRYVASPRASQIFMVA
;
A
#
# COMPACT_ATOMS: atom_id res chain seq x y z
N MET A 1 51.49 -24.78 -18.90
CA MET A 1 50.07 -24.67 -19.30
C MET A 1 49.24 -25.56 -18.38
N VAL A 2 48.82 -25.04 -17.23
CA VAL A 2 47.91 -25.71 -16.29
C VAL A 2 47.14 -24.59 -15.60
N GLY A 3 45.82 -24.48 -15.83
CA GLY A 3 45.03 -23.37 -15.28
C GLY A 3 43.64 -23.33 -15.88
N GLY A 4 42.75 -24.21 -15.39
CA GLY A 4 41.35 -24.20 -15.80
C GLY A 4 40.63 -25.49 -15.48
N ILE A 5 40.37 -25.75 -14.18
CA ILE A 5 39.22 -26.51 -13.63
C ILE A 5 39.15 -26.13 -12.14
N TYR A 6 38.75 -24.90 -11.81
CA TYR A 6 38.52 -24.52 -10.41
C TYR A 6 37.46 -23.40 -10.31
N LEU A 7 36.28 -23.60 -10.90
CA LEU A 7 35.14 -22.67 -10.76
C LEU A 7 33.76 -23.30 -11.02
N MET A 8 33.62 -24.63 -10.85
CA MET A 8 32.34 -25.35 -11.04
C MET A 8 32.08 -26.39 -9.94
N LEU A 9 32.52 -26.16 -8.69
CA LEU A 9 32.26 -27.06 -7.56
C LEU A 9 31.68 -26.39 -6.30
N ASN A 10 31.50 -25.07 -6.28
CA ASN A 10 31.02 -24.35 -5.09
C ASN A 10 29.51 -24.07 -5.04
N ASN A 11 28.71 -24.61 -5.96
CA ASN A 11 27.25 -24.47 -5.92
C ASN A 11 26.48 -25.79 -5.69
N TYR A 12 27.20 -26.90 -5.43
CA TYR A 12 26.57 -28.21 -5.18
C TYR A 12 26.61 -28.65 -3.69
N LEU A 13 27.41 -27.98 -2.85
CA LEU A 13 27.47 -28.27 -1.41
C LEU A 13 26.58 -27.36 -0.54
N LEU A 14 26.20 -26.16 -1.01
CA LEU A 14 25.40 -25.23 -0.20
C LEU A 14 23.90 -25.59 -0.18
N THR A 15 23.40 -26.29 -1.19
CA THR A 15 22.01 -26.76 -1.28
C THR A 15 21.73 -28.05 -0.50
N LYS A 16 22.76 -28.77 -0.02
CA LYS A 16 22.59 -29.97 0.83
C LYS A 16 22.74 -29.71 2.33
N LEU A 17 23.32 -28.58 2.74
CA LEU A 17 23.43 -28.23 4.16
C LEU A 17 22.12 -27.66 4.73
N VAL A 18 21.31 -27.00 3.91
CA VAL A 18 19.98 -26.48 4.30
C VAL A 18 18.93 -27.59 4.41
N ALA A 19 19.09 -28.71 3.70
CA ALA A 19 18.19 -29.87 3.79
C ALA A 19 18.49 -30.82 4.98
N PHE A 20 19.61 -30.65 5.69
CA PHE A 20 19.96 -31.48 6.85
C PHE A 20 19.52 -30.88 8.20
N ILE A 21 19.21 -29.57 8.25
CA ILE A 21 18.80 -28.88 9.48
C ILE A 21 17.27 -28.90 9.72
N ILE A 22 16.46 -29.29 8.72
CA ILE A 22 14.99 -29.37 8.85
C ILE A 22 14.50 -30.76 9.33
N LYS A 23 15.37 -31.76 9.51
CA LYS A 23 14.96 -33.14 9.80
C LYS A 23 15.32 -33.70 11.18
N LYS A 24 15.58 -32.84 12.18
CA LYS A 24 16.04 -33.30 13.50
C LYS A 24 15.44 -32.66 14.75
N ASN A 25 14.25 -32.05 14.68
CA ASN A 25 13.48 -31.67 15.88
C ASN A 25 11.99 -31.96 15.67
N PHE A 26 11.30 -32.37 16.74
CA PHE A 26 9.93 -32.92 16.86
C PHE A 26 9.88 -34.46 16.83
N ILE A 27 10.14 -35.11 17.97
CA ILE A 27 9.25 -35.40 19.12
C ILE A 27 8.27 -36.55 18.79
N SER A 28 8.45 -37.63 19.54
CA SER A 28 7.77 -38.93 19.49
C SER A 28 6.25 -38.85 19.74
N PRO A 29 5.48 -39.89 19.35
CA PRO A 29 4.03 -39.94 19.54
C PRO A 29 3.70 -40.19 21.02
N LEU A 30 2.79 -39.40 21.58
CA LEU A 30 2.20 -39.68 22.89
C LEU A 30 1.02 -40.64 22.71
N GLU A 31 1.10 -41.73 23.47
CA GLU A 31 0.13 -42.80 23.59
C GLU A 31 -1.21 -42.32 24.16
N ASP A 32 -2.25 -43.07 23.77
CA ASP A 32 -3.62 -42.99 24.26
C ASP A 32 -3.68 -43.02 25.80
N ARG A 33 -4.22 -41.95 26.38
CA ARG A 33 -4.69 -41.94 27.77
C ARG A 33 -6.18 -41.65 27.82
N GLU A 34 -6.86 -42.54 28.54
CA GLU A 34 -8.29 -42.60 28.78
C GLU A 34 -8.93 -41.25 29.16
N LEU A 35 -10.03 -40.93 28.49
CA LEU A 35 -10.97 -39.87 28.86
C LEU A 35 -11.78 -40.31 30.08
N SER A 36 -11.26 -40.00 31.28
CA SER A 36 -12.04 -40.01 32.51
C SER A 36 -12.89 -38.73 32.61
N SER A 37 -14.19 -38.92 32.77
CA SER A 37 -15.24 -37.92 32.87
C SER A 37 -15.03 -36.97 34.06
N LEU A 38 -14.90 -35.66 33.78
CA LEU A 38 -15.02 -34.61 34.80
C LEU A 38 -16.45 -34.02 34.79
N PRO A 39 -17.04 -33.74 35.97
CA PRO A 39 -18.42 -33.28 36.08
C PRO A 39 -18.60 -31.83 35.59
N VAL A 40 -19.68 -31.60 34.86
CA VAL A 40 -20.15 -30.28 34.39
C VAL A 40 -20.73 -29.50 35.57
N PRO A 41 -20.32 -28.25 35.85
CA PRO A 41 -20.93 -27.44 36.90
C PRO A 41 -22.31 -26.93 36.46
N THR A 42 -23.30 -27.08 37.36
CA THR A 42 -24.66 -26.53 37.22
C THR A 42 -24.67 -25.03 37.53
N PRO A 43 -25.39 -24.18 36.79
CA PRO A 43 -25.47 -22.75 37.12
C PRO A 43 -26.41 -22.50 38.30
N THR A 44 -25.90 -21.80 39.32
CA THR A 44 -26.69 -21.22 40.42
C THR A 44 -27.37 -19.93 39.94
N PRO A 45 -28.67 -19.71 40.21
CA PRO A 45 -29.34 -18.46 39.86
C PRO A 45 -28.95 -17.35 40.85
N THR A 46 -28.21 -16.34 40.38
CA THR A 46 -27.99 -15.11 41.14
C THR A 46 -29.03 -14.06 40.76
N ASN A 47 -29.88 -13.75 41.74
CA ASN A 47 -30.81 -12.63 41.74
C ASN A 47 -29.99 -11.31 41.79
N LEU A 48 -30.11 -10.46 40.79
CA LEU A 48 -29.54 -9.10 40.80
C LEU A 48 -30.69 -8.10 40.60
N GLU A 49 -30.99 -7.39 41.68
CA GLU A 49 -31.77 -6.15 41.67
C GLU A 49 -31.03 -5.05 40.87
N PRO A 50 -31.75 -4.07 40.29
CA PRO A 50 -31.13 -3.05 39.44
C PRO A 50 -30.45 -1.98 40.30
N LEU A 51 -29.12 -1.95 40.32
CA LEU A 51 -28.37 -0.82 40.84
C LEU A 51 -28.21 0.22 39.73
N ILE A 52 -28.99 1.30 39.84
CA ILE A 52 -28.82 2.54 39.09
C ILE A 52 -27.49 3.15 39.56
N THR A 53 -26.50 3.17 38.68
CA THR A 53 -25.23 3.88 38.92
C THR A 53 -24.94 4.78 37.73
N GLU A 54 -24.55 6.00 38.07
CA GLU A 54 -24.50 7.22 37.29
C GLU A 54 -23.66 7.14 36.00
N VAL A 55 -24.13 7.86 34.98
CA VAL A 55 -23.42 8.07 33.71
C VAL A 55 -22.20 8.98 33.97
N PRO A 56 -20.96 8.60 33.62
CA PRO A 56 -19.84 9.51 33.75
C PRO A 56 -19.96 10.64 32.73
N GLU A 57 -19.85 11.85 33.26
CA GLU A 57 -19.77 13.13 32.57
C GLU A 57 -18.70 13.08 31.45
N ILE A 58 -19.10 13.43 30.22
CA ILE A 58 -18.18 13.56 29.08
C ILE A 58 -17.23 14.72 29.38
N GLN A 59 -16.01 14.41 29.81
CA GLN A 59 -14.92 15.38 29.79
C GLN A 59 -14.64 15.76 28.33
N THR A 60 -15.00 16.99 28.00
CA THR A 60 -14.62 17.67 26.77
C THR A 60 -13.11 17.71 26.67
N SER A 61 -12.54 17.00 25.68
CA SER A 61 -11.16 17.15 25.26
C SER A 61 -10.86 18.63 24.92
N PRO A 62 -9.67 19.15 25.26
CA PRO A 62 -9.33 20.53 24.98
C PRO A 62 -9.24 20.81 23.48
N LEU A 63 -9.85 21.94 23.09
CA LEU A 63 -9.74 22.57 21.78
C LEU A 63 -8.25 22.70 21.39
N LEU A 64 -7.87 22.11 20.26
CA LEU A 64 -6.60 22.40 19.60
C LEU A 64 -6.53 23.91 19.26
N PRO A 65 -5.36 24.56 19.38
CA PRO A 65 -5.18 25.95 18.99
C PRO A 65 -5.59 26.17 17.53
N GLY A 66 -6.32 27.25 17.28
CA GLY A 66 -6.89 27.59 15.98
C GLY A 66 -5.87 27.57 14.84
N LEU A 67 -6.35 27.08 13.70
CA LEU A 67 -5.66 27.12 12.41
C LEU A 67 -5.17 28.56 12.10
N PRO A 68 -4.00 28.72 11.48
CA PRO A 68 -3.54 30.02 11.01
C PRO A 68 -4.51 30.60 9.95
N PRO A 69 -4.83 31.90 9.98
CA PRO A 69 -5.98 32.50 9.30
C PRO A 69 -5.87 32.68 7.77
N ASP A 70 -4.94 32.04 7.07
CA ASP A 70 -4.69 32.29 5.64
C ASP A 70 -5.16 31.19 4.67
N TYR A 71 -6.09 30.33 5.08
CA TYR A 71 -6.73 29.35 4.18
C TYR A 71 -8.04 29.83 3.51
N GLU A 72 -8.35 31.12 3.57
CA GLU A 72 -9.53 31.74 2.93
C GLU A 72 -9.23 32.43 1.58
N GLN A 73 -8.06 32.22 0.98
CA GLN A 73 -7.71 32.78 -0.34
C GLN A 73 -7.26 31.74 -1.38
N LEU A 74 -7.87 30.55 -1.38
CA LEU A 74 -7.98 29.81 -2.64
C LEU A 74 -9.15 30.40 -3.42
N PRO A 75 -8.97 30.86 -4.67
CA PRO A 75 -10.08 31.37 -5.46
C PRO A 75 -11.15 30.29 -5.58
N PRO A 76 -12.45 30.64 -5.51
CA PRO A 76 -13.52 29.69 -5.79
C PRO A 76 -13.26 29.06 -7.16
N LEU A 77 -13.55 27.77 -7.32
CA LEU A 77 -13.67 27.16 -8.65
C LEU A 77 -14.73 27.97 -9.40
N ALA A 78 -14.28 28.92 -10.22
CA ALA A 78 -15.15 29.72 -11.04
C ALA A 78 -15.83 28.75 -12.01
N GLN A 79 -17.15 28.67 -11.91
CA GLN A 79 -17.99 28.20 -12.99
C GLN A 79 -17.77 29.14 -14.19
N GLN A 80 -16.76 28.87 -15.00
CA GLN A 80 -16.71 29.38 -16.35
C GLN A 80 -17.45 28.40 -17.25
N GLN A 81 -18.77 28.60 -17.33
CA GLN A 81 -19.52 28.28 -18.54
C GLN A 81 -18.95 29.16 -19.66
N GLY A 82 -18.05 28.56 -20.45
CA GLY A 82 -17.47 29.16 -21.64
C GLY A 82 -17.08 28.02 -22.55
N SER A 83 -17.96 27.71 -23.51
CA SER A 83 -17.76 26.73 -24.56
C SER A 83 -16.40 26.91 -25.25
N ARG A 84 -15.43 26.07 -24.88
CA ARG A 84 -14.30 25.71 -25.73
C ARG A 84 -14.32 24.20 -25.85
N GLU A 85 -14.94 23.72 -26.92
CA GLU A 85 -14.60 22.41 -27.46
C GLU A 85 -13.12 22.46 -27.87
N VAL A 86 -12.24 22.11 -26.93
CA VAL A 86 -10.88 21.73 -27.29
C VAL A 86 -10.97 20.25 -27.64
N SER A 87 -11.22 20.01 -28.93
CA SER A 87 -11.09 18.70 -29.56
C SER A 87 -9.67 18.17 -29.37
N ASN A 88 -9.42 17.42 -28.30
CA ASN A 88 -8.22 16.61 -28.14
C ASN A 88 -8.63 15.15 -28.01
N ASN A 89 -9.16 14.58 -29.10
CA ASN A 89 -9.23 13.14 -29.34
C ASN A 89 -7.82 12.56 -29.58
N ILE A 90 -6.86 12.82 -28.69
CA ILE A 90 -5.65 12.00 -28.65
C ILE A 90 -6.07 10.74 -27.91
N ALA A 91 -6.43 9.70 -28.66
CA ALA A 91 -6.62 8.38 -28.09
C ALA A 91 -5.30 7.95 -27.45
N VAL A 92 -5.21 8.06 -26.12
CA VAL A 92 -4.03 7.65 -25.36
C VAL A 92 -3.85 6.16 -25.57
N LYS A 93 -2.71 5.76 -26.14
CA LYS A 93 -2.44 4.36 -26.44
C LYS A 93 -2.21 3.60 -25.14
N THR A 94 -3.22 2.85 -24.72
CA THR A 94 -3.14 1.95 -23.56
C THR A 94 -2.42 0.64 -23.93
N ASN A 95 -1.94 -0.07 -22.91
CA ASN A 95 -1.40 -1.42 -23.05
C ASN A 95 -2.07 -2.33 -22.03
N LEU A 96 -2.85 -3.31 -22.49
CA LEU A 96 -3.65 -4.20 -21.64
C LEU A 96 -4.57 -3.44 -20.66
N GLY A 97 -5.09 -2.28 -21.09
CA GLY A 97 -5.93 -1.40 -20.26
C GLY A 97 -5.17 -0.34 -19.47
N HIS A 98 -3.84 -0.37 -19.43
CA HIS A 98 -3.04 0.57 -18.62
C HIS A 98 -2.59 1.79 -19.40
N TYR A 99 -2.67 2.97 -18.78
CA TYR A 99 -2.15 4.21 -19.35
C TYR A 99 -0.61 4.28 -19.31
N PRO A 100 0.02 4.99 -20.26
CA PRO A 100 1.47 5.15 -20.26
C PRO A 100 1.90 6.16 -19.19
N PHE A 101 2.97 5.84 -18.46
CA PHE A 101 3.53 6.72 -17.44
C PHE A 101 5.03 6.91 -17.64
N PRO A 102 5.53 8.17 -17.64
CA PRO A 102 6.95 8.43 -17.79
C PRO A 102 7.73 7.96 -16.56
N GLU A 103 8.94 7.45 -16.78
CA GLU A 103 9.89 7.25 -15.69
C GLU A 103 10.45 8.59 -15.22
N ASN A 104 10.38 8.81 -13.91
CA ASN A 104 10.88 10.03 -13.30
C ASN A 104 12.41 10.04 -13.22
N SER A 105 12.97 11.25 -13.14
CA SER A 105 14.41 11.46 -13.02
C SER A 105 14.87 11.19 -11.58
N GLN A 106 16.02 10.53 -11.43
CA GLN A 106 16.60 10.22 -10.12
C GLN A 106 16.86 11.46 -9.27
N GLN A 107 17.13 12.61 -9.90
CA GLN A 107 17.36 13.89 -9.22
C GLN A 107 16.14 14.41 -8.46
N ARG A 108 14.92 13.97 -8.85
CA ARG A 108 13.68 14.37 -8.17
C ARG A 108 13.27 13.39 -7.06
N LEU A 109 13.96 12.26 -6.91
CA LEU A 109 13.57 11.22 -5.96
C LEU A 109 14.14 11.50 -4.57
N VAL A 110 13.27 11.49 -3.58
CA VAL A 110 13.61 11.68 -2.16
C VAL A 110 13.22 10.44 -1.39
N LYS A 111 14.15 9.90 -0.59
CA LYS A 111 13.86 8.79 0.34
C LYS A 111 12.81 9.21 1.36
N VAL A 112 11.79 8.37 1.52
CA VAL A 112 10.66 8.59 2.44
C VAL A 112 10.51 7.49 3.48
N GLY A 113 11.14 6.33 3.29
CA GLY A 113 11.10 5.26 4.28
C GLY A 113 11.85 4.01 3.83
N GLU A 114 11.63 2.93 4.56
CA GLU A 114 12.15 1.61 4.24
C GLU A 114 11.07 0.55 4.44
N TYR A 115 11.11 -0.48 3.59
CA TYR A 115 10.24 -1.65 3.70
C TYR A 115 11.09 -2.92 3.58
N TYR A 116 11.17 -3.70 4.67
CA TYR A 116 12.06 -4.87 4.78
C TYR A 116 13.52 -4.60 4.33
N GLY A 117 14.07 -3.45 4.74
CA GLY A 117 15.45 -3.05 4.43
C GLY A 117 15.66 -2.49 3.01
N ARG A 118 14.61 -2.43 2.19
CA ARG A 118 14.64 -1.72 0.90
C ARG A 118 14.26 -0.25 1.14
N SER A 119 15.05 0.68 0.60
CA SER A 119 14.72 2.11 0.66
C SER A 119 13.63 2.45 -0.35
N GLU A 120 12.60 3.15 0.11
CA GLU A 120 11.53 3.69 -0.74
C GLU A 120 11.69 5.19 -0.94
N SER A 121 11.50 5.63 -2.18
CA SER A 121 11.60 7.03 -2.58
C SER A 121 10.37 7.47 -3.37
N LEU A 122 10.04 8.75 -3.30
CA LEU A 122 8.98 9.39 -4.10
C LEU A 122 9.55 10.62 -4.81
N ASP A 123 8.83 11.14 -5.80
CA ASP A 123 9.08 12.50 -6.29
C ASP A 123 9.03 13.48 -5.10
N GLN A 124 9.93 14.47 -5.07
CA GLN A 124 10.05 15.46 -3.98
C GLN A 124 8.72 16.11 -3.56
N GLU A 125 7.79 16.34 -4.50
CA GLU A 125 6.47 16.90 -4.20
C GLU A 125 5.60 15.91 -3.43
N ALA A 126 5.47 14.68 -3.94
CA ALA A 126 4.76 13.59 -3.26
C ALA A 126 5.43 13.22 -1.93
N ALA A 127 6.75 13.23 -1.86
CA ALA A 127 7.52 12.94 -0.64
C ALA A 127 7.20 13.94 0.47
N THR A 128 7.08 15.23 0.13
CA THR A 128 6.74 16.29 1.09
C THR A 128 5.31 16.10 1.61
N ALA A 129 4.36 15.87 0.70
CA ALA A 129 2.97 15.63 1.06
C ALA A 129 2.81 14.35 1.91
N PHE A 130 3.48 13.26 1.52
CA PHE A 130 3.41 11.98 2.22
C PHE A 130 4.01 12.07 3.63
N LYS A 131 5.17 12.71 3.80
CA LYS A 131 5.77 12.90 5.14
C LYS A 131 4.86 13.69 6.07
N LYS A 132 4.18 14.73 5.55
CA LYS A 132 3.17 15.47 6.33
C LYS A 132 1.98 14.58 6.70
N MET A 133 1.44 13.83 5.74
CA MET A 133 0.33 12.90 5.97
C MET A 133 0.68 11.84 7.02
N GLN A 134 1.88 11.26 6.95
CA GLN A 134 2.37 10.30 7.95
C GLN A 134 2.47 10.92 9.35
N ALA A 135 3.03 12.13 9.46
CA ALA A 135 3.17 12.81 10.75
C ALA A 135 1.81 13.12 11.39
N ASP A 136 0.87 13.63 10.60
CA ASP A 136 -0.46 13.99 11.10
C ASP A 136 -1.28 12.72 11.47
N ALA A 137 -1.15 11.63 10.71
CA ALA A 137 -1.72 10.33 11.07
C ALA A 137 -1.14 9.79 12.38
N GLN A 138 0.19 9.90 12.55
CA GLN A 138 0.89 9.44 13.74
C GLN A 138 0.44 10.16 15.02
N VAL A 139 0.16 11.46 14.94
CA VAL A 139 -0.41 12.24 16.07
C VAL A 139 -1.76 11.67 16.50
N GLN A 140 -2.51 11.08 15.58
CA GLN A 140 -3.81 10.44 15.84
C GLN A 140 -3.68 8.95 16.18
N GLY A 141 -2.45 8.46 16.43
CA GLY A 141 -2.19 7.06 16.76
C GLY A 141 -2.29 6.11 15.58
N VAL A 142 -2.25 6.60 14.34
CA VAL A 142 -2.30 5.79 13.12
C VAL A 142 -0.93 5.74 12.46
N ARG A 143 -0.38 4.53 12.31
CA ARG A 143 0.95 4.30 11.74
C ARG A 143 0.88 3.96 10.26
N LEU A 144 0.98 4.97 9.40
CA LEU A 144 1.09 4.78 7.95
C LEU A 144 2.53 4.37 7.56
N THR A 145 2.70 3.20 6.95
CA THR A 145 4.00 2.72 6.46
C THR A 145 4.07 2.77 4.94
N ILE A 146 5.22 3.14 4.37
CA ILE A 146 5.43 2.98 2.94
C ILE A 146 5.86 1.55 2.64
N ILE A 147 5.18 0.90 1.69
CA ILE A 147 5.50 -0.43 1.19
C ILE A 147 6.30 -0.33 -0.11
N SER A 148 5.85 0.51 -1.04
CA SER A 148 6.51 0.71 -2.34
C SER A 148 6.36 2.16 -2.78
N GLY A 149 7.47 2.79 -3.18
CA GLY A 149 7.47 4.10 -3.86
C GLY A 149 7.81 3.97 -5.34
N PHE A 150 8.74 4.79 -5.83
CA PHE A 150 9.24 4.78 -7.19
C PHE A 150 9.75 3.40 -7.62
N ARG A 151 9.42 3.02 -8.85
CA ARG A 151 9.91 1.79 -9.50
C ARG A 151 10.31 2.11 -10.92
N SER A 152 11.54 1.79 -11.31
CA SER A 152 11.97 1.95 -12.70
C SER A 152 11.25 0.98 -13.65
N ILE A 153 11.21 1.31 -14.93
CA ILE A 153 10.71 0.49 -16.04
C ILE A 153 11.41 -0.86 -16.06
N ALA A 154 12.73 -0.88 -15.87
CA ALA A 154 13.51 -2.12 -15.84
C ALA A 154 13.07 -3.05 -14.69
N SER A 155 12.87 -2.50 -13.48
CA SER A 155 12.39 -3.26 -12.33
C SER A 155 10.94 -3.72 -12.52
N GLN A 156 10.09 -2.89 -13.14
CA GLN A 156 8.71 -3.25 -13.46
C GLN A 156 8.64 -4.36 -14.51
N ASP A 157 9.53 -4.38 -15.51
CA ASP A 157 9.58 -5.48 -16.48
C ASP A 157 9.86 -6.80 -15.77
N ALA A 158 10.88 -6.86 -14.92
CA ALA A 158 11.18 -8.07 -14.14
C ALA A 158 9.98 -8.52 -13.27
N LEU A 159 9.28 -7.57 -12.64
CA LEU A 159 8.07 -7.85 -11.85
C LEU A 159 6.94 -8.39 -12.73
N PHE A 160 6.68 -7.75 -13.88
CA PHE A 160 5.62 -8.14 -14.80
C PHE A 160 5.89 -9.52 -15.41
N GLN A 161 7.13 -9.83 -15.81
CA GLN A 161 7.51 -11.17 -16.28
C GLN A 161 7.26 -12.26 -15.23
N ASN A 162 7.52 -11.96 -13.95
CA ASN A 162 7.20 -12.89 -12.87
C ASN A 162 5.70 -13.09 -12.70
N GLN A 163 4.90 -12.04 -12.88
CA GLN A 163 3.44 -12.13 -12.83
C GLN A 163 2.87 -12.91 -14.02
N ILE A 164 3.42 -12.76 -15.22
CA ILE A 164 3.06 -13.58 -16.39
C ILE A 164 3.23 -15.07 -16.06
N LYS A 165 4.38 -15.45 -15.51
CA LYS A 165 4.65 -16.85 -15.11
C LYS A 165 3.67 -17.36 -14.06
N ARG A 166 3.31 -16.53 -13.07
CA ARG A 166 2.40 -16.91 -11.98
C ARG A 166 0.93 -16.97 -12.38
N LYS A 167 0.51 -16.11 -13.32
CA LYS A 167 -0.89 -15.94 -13.72
C LYS A 167 -1.24 -16.64 -15.03
N GLY A 168 -0.24 -17.15 -15.76
CA GLY A 168 -0.44 -17.93 -16.97
C GLY A 168 -0.66 -17.12 -18.25
N GLY A 169 -0.36 -15.82 -18.24
CA GLY A 169 -0.55 -14.95 -19.41
C GLY A 169 -0.39 -13.46 -19.09
N LYS A 170 -0.24 -12.63 -20.13
CA LYS A 170 -0.07 -11.17 -20.00
C LYS A 170 -1.33 -10.49 -19.51
N GLU A 171 -2.47 -10.88 -20.05
CA GLU A 171 -3.79 -10.34 -19.73
C GLU A 171 -4.14 -10.63 -18.25
N ALA A 172 -3.91 -11.86 -17.79
CA ALA A 172 -4.12 -12.24 -16.40
C ALA A 172 -3.12 -11.54 -15.46
N ALA A 173 -1.87 -11.34 -15.88
CA ALA A 173 -0.88 -10.60 -15.11
C ALA A 173 -1.22 -9.11 -14.99
N ALA A 174 -1.71 -8.48 -16.06
CA ALA A 174 -2.07 -7.07 -16.13
C ALA A 174 -3.15 -6.65 -15.13
N ARG A 175 -3.95 -7.59 -14.64
CA ARG A 175 -4.93 -7.34 -13.56
C ARG A 175 -4.30 -7.10 -12.19
N PHE A 176 -3.03 -7.45 -11.99
CA PHE A 176 -2.32 -7.38 -10.70
C PHE A 176 -0.98 -6.64 -10.78
N SER A 177 -0.57 -6.24 -11.98
CA SER A 177 0.73 -5.64 -12.22
C SER A 177 0.74 -4.98 -13.58
N ALA A 178 1.01 -3.68 -13.61
CA ALA A 178 1.12 -2.95 -14.86
C ALA A 178 2.27 -3.45 -15.75
N PRO A 179 2.10 -3.43 -17.09
CA PRO A 179 3.21 -3.60 -18.01
C PRO A 179 4.32 -2.55 -17.79
N PRO A 180 5.58 -2.84 -18.13
CA PRO A 180 6.66 -1.84 -18.06
C PRO A 180 6.34 -0.61 -18.93
N GLY A 181 6.54 0.59 -18.37
CA GLY A 181 6.16 1.87 -19.01
C GLY A 181 4.70 2.28 -18.76
N HIS A 182 3.93 1.46 -18.03
CA HIS A 182 2.52 1.70 -17.74
C HIS A 182 2.18 1.63 -16.25
N SER A 183 3.18 1.63 -15.37
CA SER A 183 3.01 1.66 -13.91
C SER A 183 3.03 3.10 -13.38
N GLU A 184 2.05 3.49 -12.57
CA GLU A 184 2.05 4.81 -11.91
C GLU A 184 3.30 5.01 -11.03
N HIS A 185 3.90 3.93 -10.50
CA HIS A 185 5.15 4.00 -9.72
C HIS A 185 6.35 4.52 -10.52
N HIS A 186 6.33 4.47 -11.86
CA HIS A 186 7.37 5.08 -12.69
C HIS A 186 7.50 6.58 -12.44
N THR A 187 6.39 7.23 -12.10
CA THR A 187 6.31 8.66 -11.94
C THR A 187 6.91 9.13 -10.61
N GLY A 188 7.02 8.24 -9.62
CA GLY A 188 7.35 8.60 -8.24
C GLY A 188 6.22 9.33 -7.49
N TYR A 189 5.05 9.52 -8.11
CA TYR A 189 3.87 10.13 -7.47
C TYR A 189 2.88 9.11 -6.90
N ALA A 190 3.04 7.83 -7.24
CA ALA A 190 2.26 6.74 -6.66
C ALA A 190 3.05 5.95 -5.61
N LEU A 191 2.32 5.43 -4.64
CA LEU A 191 2.87 4.66 -3.53
C LEU A 191 1.88 3.61 -3.01
N ASP A 192 2.45 2.53 -2.48
CA ASP A 192 1.73 1.53 -1.71
C ASP A 192 1.89 1.85 -0.22
N ILE A 193 0.78 1.94 0.52
CA ILE A 193 0.72 2.26 1.95
C ILE A 193 0.21 1.05 2.74
N GLY A 194 0.84 0.77 3.88
CA GLY A 194 0.45 -0.28 4.82
C GLY A 194 0.07 0.24 6.19
N ASP A 195 -0.32 -0.70 7.06
CA ASP A 195 -0.59 -0.44 8.47
C ASP A 195 0.61 -0.92 9.30
N GLY A 196 1.32 0.02 9.93
CA GLY A 196 2.47 -0.28 10.78
C GLY A 196 2.15 -1.11 12.01
N ASP A 197 0.89 -1.16 12.44
CA ASP A 197 0.40 -2.00 13.53
C ASP A 197 -0.21 -3.32 13.04
N ASN A 198 -0.45 -3.46 11.73
CA ASN A 198 -1.01 -4.65 11.11
C ASN A 198 -0.36 -5.03 9.76
N PRO A 199 0.96 -5.27 9.73
CA PRO A 199 1.70 -5.56 8.49
C PRO A 199 1.30 -6.89 7.84
N ALA A 200 0.57 -7.75 8.56
CA ALA A 200 0.02 -8.98 7.99
C ALA A 200 -1.00 -8.73 6.86
N ASN A 201 -1.54 -7.52 6.77
CA ASN A 201 -2.50 -7.10 5.73
C ASN A 201 -1.87 -6.33 4.57
N ASP A 202 -0.55 -6.11 4.57
CA ASP A 202 0.14 -5.39 3.51
C ASP A 202 -0.10 -6.04 2.14
N LEU A 203 -0.44 -5.22 1.14
CA LEU A 203 -0.74 -5.63 -0.24
C LEU A 203 -1.87 -6.67 -0.36
N LYS A 204 -2.84 -6.64 0.57
CA LYS A 204 -4.04 -7.49 0.56
C LYS A 204 -5.29 -6.63 0.63
N ILE A 205 -6.38 -7.14 0.06
CA ILE A 205 -7.70 -6.46 0.12
C ILE A 205 -8.08 -6.16 1.59
N ASN A 206 -7.75 -7.05 2.51
CA ASN A 206 -8.03 -6.89 3.94
C ASN A 206 -7.35 -5.67 4.59
N PHE A 207 -6.39 -5.00 3.92
CA PHE A 207 -5.90 -3.69 4.34
C PHE A 207 -7.04 -2.68 4.51
N GLU A 208 -8.13 -2.79 3.73
CA GLU A 208 -9.30 -1.91 3.83
C GLU A 208 -9.97 -1.91 5.23
N ASN A 209 -9.78 -2.99 5.99
CA ASN A 209 -10.36 -3.16 7.33
C ASN A 209 -9.45 -2.62 8.45
N THR A 210 -8.28 -2.06 8.11
CA THR A 210 -7.32 -1.53 9.07
C THR A 210 -7.62 -0.09 9.49
N SER A 211 -7.12 0.32 10.65
CA SER A 211 -7.22 1.72 11.09
C SER A 211 -6.49 2.67 10.14
N ALA A 212 -5.36 2.23 9.57
CA ALA A 212 -4.60 2.96 8.55
C ALA A 212 -5.42 3.27 7.31
N TYR A 213 -6.08 2.27 6.70
CA TYR A 213 -6.93 2.52 5.54
C TYR A 213 -8.11 3.42 5.85
N GLN A 214 -8.81 3.18 6.98
CA GLN A 214 -9.96 4.00 7.38
C GLN A 214 -9.55 5.47 7.63
N TRP A 215 -8.33 5.69 8.11
CA TRP A 215 -7.77 7.03 8.22
C TRP A 215 -7.46 7.64 6.84
N LEU A 216 -6.81 6.89 5.94
CA LEU A 216 -6.51 7.34 4.57
C LEU A 216 -7.79 7.72 3.82
N ALA A 217 -8.81 6.87 3.84
CA ALA A 217 -10.09 7.09 3.15
C ALA A 217 -10.76 8.42 3.54
N ARG A 218 -10.54 8.90 4.78
CA ARG A 218 -11.09 10.18 5.26
C ARG A 218 -10.18 11.38 5.04
N ASN A 219 -8.86 11.17 5.01
CA ASN A 219 -7.90 12.27 5.15
C ASN A 219 -6.94 12.43 3.95
N ALA A 220 -6.66 11.38 3.18
CA ALA A 220 -5.62 11.38 2.14
C ALA A 220 -5.79 12.52 1.12
N ASN A 221 -7.04 12.81 0.73
CA ASN A 221 -7.36 13.89 -0.21
C ASN A 221 -6.89 15.27 0.28
N GLN A 222 -6.87 15.52 1.59
CA GLN A 222 -6.40 16.79 2.17
C GLN A 222 -4.88 16.99 1.96
N TYR A 223 -4.15 15.90 1.73
CA TYR A 223 -2.73 15.89 1.39
C TYR A 223 -2.50 15.73 -0.11
N GLY A 224 -3.56 15.73 -0.92
CA GLY A 224 -3.48 15.58 -2.37
C GLY A 224 -3.33 14.15 -2.87
N PHE A 225 -3.62 13.15 -2.03
CA PHE A 225 -3.61 11.74 -2.41
C PHE A 225 -5.00 11.20 -2.65
N GLU A 226 -5.17 10.45 -3.73
CA GLU A 226 -6.40 9.71 -4.05
C GLU A 226 -6.08 8.23 -4.33
N LEU A 227 -7.10 7.37 -4.20
CA LEU A 227 -6.98 5.94 -4.45
C LEU A 227 -6.98 5.69 -5.97
N SER A 228 -5.93 5.09 -6.53
CA SER A 228 -5.83 4.93 -7.99
C SER A 228 -6.71 3.81 -8.53
N PHE A 229 -6.84 2.70 -7.79
CA PHE A 229 -7.54 1.50 -8.26
C PHE A 229 -8.70 1.12 -7.33
N PRO A 230 -9.79 1.91 -7.30
CA PRO A 230 -11.04 1.49 -6.66
C PRO A 230 -11.65 0.28 -7.37
N PRO A 231 -12.67 -0.37 -6.77
CA PRO A 231 -13.45 -1.39 -7.46
C PRO A 231 -14.00 -0.86 -8.78
N ASN A 232 -13.93 -1.67 -9.84
CA ASN A 232 -14.42 -1.35 -11.19
C ASN A 232 -13.75 -0.11 -11.85
N ASN A 233 -12.47 0.18 -11.56
CA ASN A 233 -11.71 1.20 -12.28
C ASN A 233 -11.64 0.92 -13.80
N SER A 234 -11.49 1.99 -14.60
CA SER A 234 -11.53 1.94 -16.07
C SER A 234 -10.38 1.14 -16.71
N GLN A 235 -9.26 0.99 -16.00
CA GLN A 235 -8.08 0.26 -16.48
C GLN A 235 -8.20 -1.26 -16.31
N GLY A 236 -9.24 -1.75 -15.61
CA GLY A 236 -9.44 -3.18 -15.34
C GLY A 236 -8.42 -3.79 -14.37
N VAL A 237 -7.69 -2.95 -13.65
CA VAL A 237 -6.80 -3.37 -12.55
C VAL A 237 -7.66 -3.88 -11.41
N SER A 238 -7.19 -4.90 -10.68
CA SER A 238 -7.88 -5.39 -9.49
C SER A 238 -7.99 -4.26 -8.45
N TYR A 239 -8.93 -4.37 -7.51
CA TYR A 239 -9.02 -3.41 -6.41
C TYR A 239 -7.74 -3.46 -5.55
N GLU A 240 -7.11 -2.30 -5.33
CA GLU A 240 -5.87 -2.16 -4.57
C GLU A 240 -6.03 -1.09 -3.48
N PRO A 241 -6.57 -1.42 -2.29
CA PRO A 241 -6.78 -0.44 -1.20
C PRO A 241 -5.48 0.22 -0.70
N TRP A 242 -4.33 -0.39 -0.99
CA TRP A 242 -3.02 0.09 -0.60
C TRP A 242 -2.41 1.09 -1.60
N HIS A 243 -2.89 1.18 -2.85
CA HIS A 243 -2.24 1.96 -3.91
C HIS A 243 -2.87 3.35 -4.06
N TRP A 244 -2.10 4.38 -3.74
CA TRP A 244 -2.52 5.79 -3.77
C TRP A 244 -1.63 6.59 -4.72
N ARG A 245 -2.16 7.71 -5.24
CA ARG A 245 -1.41 8.64 -6.08
C ARG A 245 -1.58 10.08 -5.65
N TYR A 246 -0.50 10.83 -5.70
CA TYR A 246 -0.51 12.27 -5.48
C TYR A 246 -0.90 13.00 -6.77
N VAL A 247 -1.87 13.91 -6.70
CA VAL A 247 -2.40 14.64 -7.87
C VAL A 247 -2.43 16.16 -7.67
N ALA A 248 -2.03 16.67 -6.51
CA ALA A 248 -2.25 18.07 -6.13
C ALA A 248 -1.16 19.07 -6.58
N SER A 249 -0.20 18.67 -7.43
CA SER A 249 0.71 19.60 -8.10
C SER A 249 0.43 19.69 -9.59
N PRO A 250 0.80 20.80 -10.27
CA PRO A 250 0.62 20.93 -11.72
C PRO A 250 1.29 19.79 -12.51
N ARG A 251 2.48 19.35 -12.08
CA ARG A 251 3.21 18.26 -12.73
C ARG A 251 2.50 16.91 -12.52
N ALA A 252 2.10 16.61 -11.30
CA ALA A 252 1.39 15.38 -10.99
C ALA A 252 0.03 15.31 -11.71
N SER A 253 -0.76 16.39 -11.62
CA SER A 253 -2.04 16.52 -12.31
C SER A 253 -1.88 16.32 -13.83
N GLN A 254 -0.86 16.92 -14.46
CA GLN A 254 -0.60 16.73 -15.89
C GLN A 254 -0.26 15.27 -16.24
N ILE A 255 0.50 14.57 -15.41
CA ILE A 255 0.85 13.17 -15.61
C ILE A 255 -0.40 12.27 -15.57
N PHE A 256 -1.34 12.53 -14.66
CA PHE A 256 -2.54 11.71 -14.48
C PHE A 256 -3.74 12.15 -15.32
N MET A 257 -3.77 13.39 -15.83
CA MET A 257 -4.87 13.88 -16.69
C MET A 257 -4.86 13.24 -18.08
N VAL A 258 -3.70 12.78 -18.54
CA VAL A 258 -3.54 12.03 -19.81
C VAL A 258 -3.71 10.53 -19.62
N ALA A 259 -4.08 10.08 -18.42
CA ALA A 259 -4.36 8.70 -18.07
C ALA A 259 -5.88 8.53 -17.86
#